data_AF-R4K952-F1
#
_entry.id   AF-R4K952-F1
#
_cell.length_a   1.000
_cell.length_b   1.000
_cell.length_c   1.000
_cell.angle_alpha   90.00
_cell.angle_beta   90.00
_cell.angle_gamma   90.00
#
_symmetry.space_group_name_H-M   'P 1'
#
loop_
_entity.id
_entity.type
_entity.pdbx_description
1 polymer ?
#
loop_
_entity_poly.entity_id
_entity_poly.type
_entity_poly.pdbx_seq_one_letter_code
_entity_poly.pdbx_strand_id
1 'polypeptide(L)'
;MAHINKDLLFFIIFVILVVLIVEATLFLHKYFSGFISLIVNLIKNRWLNKLLSKKDYKQISKKYHNLADKEKRKFERDNLLGIAALYEHDSKTAIDLFKISLKEAPRGHVRTIEDNLATAYLQDGLHIAALNLFEVHYENGGVGVIGYILALLMNDREGEANTFYEYNRNMLDNQEKHFMELILSFSLSKTEIIEELEKIIKADELWIYQPVLKGIALKWKLSVFYNSTERHNILLTQGKKLLSEFQKQPELFNNENVKYMRLLISKVIPRINTYDDVAGLWGIIDGIDELALKLPLDNELCEECYLFWNRIYFLFSKTSNIETYDFEKEQKFIKEQIPLNARSTIDCTHICDLFLSESLHFAIRLVEIYKYGFTYYYLDIVSEEFAKEILTYVKPISEIIKEVPSTEEFLEPLLYDLVCSIDSVKASDVIDVLNRISPEYREKLQPLKERVLL
;
A
#
# COMPACT_ATOMS: atom_id res chain seq x y z
N MET A 1 -27.75 16.56 -88.03
CA MET A 1 -28.23 15.73 -86.91
C MET A 1 -27.24 14.59 -86.73
N ALA A 2 -26.49 14.57 -85.63
CA ALA A 2 -25.51 13.51 -85.38
C ALA A 2 -26.24 12.23 -84.94
N HIS A 3 -26.11 11.16 -85.73
CA HIS A 3 -26.58 9.83 -85.34
C HIS A 3 -25.65 9.30 -84.24
N ILE A 4 -26.09 9.38 -82.99
CA ILE A 4 -25.41 8.69 -81.89
C ILE A 4 -25.52 7.19 -82.17
N ASN A 5 -24.37 6.53 -82.27
CA ASN A 5 -24.28 5.09 -82.48
C ASN A 5 -24.94 4.37 -81.29
N LYS A 6 -26.02 3.65 -81.54
CA LYS A 6 -26.82 2.95 -80.53
C LYS A 6 -25.99 1.95 -79.74
N ASP A 7 -24.97 1.36 -80.37
CA ASP A 7 -24.08 0.38 -79.73
C ASP A 7 -23.15 1.07 -78.72
N LEU A 8 -22.70 2.29 -79.02
CA LEU A 8 -21.91 3.11 -78.11
C LEU A 8 -22.74 3.58 -76.91
N LEU A 9 -23.99 3.99 -77.15
CA LEU A 9 -24.91 4.39 -76.08
C LEU A 9 -25.22 3.21 -75.16
N PHE A 10 -25.47 2.02 -75.72
CA PHE A 10 -25.72 0.81 -74.95
C PHE A 10 -24.50 0.40 -74.12
N PHE A 11 -23.30 0.48 -74.70
CA PHE A 11 -22.06 0.20 -73.98
C PHE A 11 -21.83 1.16 -72.80
N ILE A 12 -22.06 2.46 -72.99
CA ILE A 12 -21.94 3.45 -71.92
C ILE A 12 -22.94 3.17 -70.79
N ILE A 13 -24.20 2.87 -71.12
CA ILE A 13 -25.23 2.51 -70.13
C ILE A 13 -24.82 1.25 -69.36
N PHE A 14 -24.30 0.23 -70.05
CA PHE A 14 -23.85 -1.01 -69.42
C PHE A 14 -22.69 -0.78 -68.45
N VAL A 15 -21.68 0.01 -68.84
CA VAL A 15 -20.54 0.34 -67.97
C VAL A 15 -20.99 1.10 -66.72
N ILE A 16 -21.87 2.09 -66.88
CA ILE A 16 -22.44 2.84 -65.73
C ILE A 16 -23.21 1.89 -64.80
N LEU A 17 -23.99 0.97 -65.35
CA LEU A 17 -24.76 0.00 -64.56
C LEU A 17 -23.84 -0.95 -63.77
N VAL A 18 -22.77 -1.45 -64.39
CA VAL A 18 -21.79 -2.34 -63.74
C VAL A 18 -21.05 -1.60 -62.62
N VAL A 19 -20.63 -0.35 -62.85
CA VAL A 19 -19.99 0.47 -61.81
C VAL A 19 -20.93 0.70 -60.63
N LEU A 20 -22.19 1.06 -60.89
CA LEU A 20 -23.20 1.24 -59.83
C LEU A 20 -23.47 -0.05 -59.04
N ILE A 21 -23.51 -1.21 -59.71
CA ILE A 21 -23.69 -2.51 -59.04
C ILE A 21 -22.47 -2.84 -58.18
N VAL A 22 -21.25 -2.63 -58.68
CA VAL A 22 -20.02 -2.88 -57.92
C VAL A 22 -19.91 -1.94 -56.72
N GLU A 23 -20.19 -0.64 -56.88
CA GLU A 23 -20.20 0.31 -55.78
C GLU A 23 -21.29 0.00 -54.76
N ALA A 24 -22.51 -0.33 -55.19
CA ALA A 24 -23.58 -0.73 -54.29
C ALA A 24 -23.24 -2.02 -53.52
N THR A 25 -22.58 -2.98 -54.17
CA THR A 25 -22.16 -4.24 -53.54
C THR A 25 -21.03 -4.00 -52.53
N LEU A 26 -20.04 -3.17 -52.86
CA LEU A 26 -18.95 -2.78 -51.95
C LEU A 26 -19.48 -1.95 -50.77
N PHE A 27 -20.43 -1.05 -51.02
CA PHE A 27 -21.11 -0.26 -50.00
C PHE A 27 -21.92 -1.16 -49.06
N LEU A 28 -22.76 -2.04 -49.60
CA LEU A 28 -23.47 -3.06 -48.81
C LEU A 28 -22.49 -3.91 -48.01
N HIS A 29 -21.41 -4.41 -48.60
CA HIS A 29 -20.44 -5.23 -47.86
C HIS A 29 -19.75 -4.46 -46.73
N LYS A 30 -19.37 -3.20 -46.96
CA LYS A 30 -18.72 -2.34 -45.95
C LYS A 30 -19.66 -1.97 -44.80
N TYR A 31 -20.91 -1.60 -45.09
CA TYR A 31 -21.88 -1.23 -44.06
C TYR A 31 -22.48 -2.45 -43.36
N PHE A 32 -22.72 -3.54 -44.07
CA PHE A 32 -23.29 -4.78 -43.49
C PHE A 32 -22.24 -5.53 -42.66
N SER A 33 -20.96 -5.54 -43.05
CA SER A 33 -19.88 -6.06 -42.20
C SER A 33 -19.66 -5.19 -40.95
N GLY A 34 -19.75 -3.86 -41.08
CA GLY A 34 -19.72 -2.93 -39.95
C GLY A 34 -20.90 -3.12 -38.99
N PHE A 35 -22.11 -3.30 -39.52
CA PHE A 35 -23.34 -3.54 -38.73
C PHE A 35 -23.36 -4.92 -38.07
N ILE A 36 -22.92 -5.97 -38.76
CA ILE A 36 -22.74 -7.31 -38.17
C ILE A 36 -21.66 -7.26 -37.09
N SER A 37 -20.54 -6.58 -37.32
CA SER A 37 -19.49 -6.40 -36.31
C SER A 37 -20.02 -5.67 -35.07
N LEU A 38 -20.85 -4.64 -35.26
CA LEU A 38 -21.50 -3.90 -34.18
C LEU A 38 -22.51 -4.76 -33.41
N ILE A 39 -23.36 -5.54 -34.10
CA ILE A 39 -24.28 -6.50 -33.47
C ILE A 39 -23.51 -7.62 -32.74
N VAL A 40 -22.44 -8.14 -33.33
CA VAL A 40 -21.59 -9.17 -32.72
C VAL A 40 -20.89 -8.60 -31.49
N ASN A 41 -20.42 -7.36 -31.51
CA ASN A 41 -19.84 -6.68 -30.35
C ASN A 41 -20.90 -6.40 -29.27
N LEU A 42 -22.12 -6.00 -29.64
CA LEU A 42 -23.24 -5.86 -28.69
C LEU A 42 -23.61 -7.19 -28.04
N ILE A 43 -23.65 -8.29 -28.79
CA ILE A 43 -23.94 -9.64 -28.27
C ILE A 43 -22.77 -10.17 -27.43
N LYS A 44 -21.52 -9.94 -27.86
CA LYS A 44 -20.30 -10.32 -27.12
C LYS A 44 -20.16 -9.53 -25.81
N ASN A 45 -20.60 -8.28 -25.75
CA ASN A 45 -20.57 -7.52 -24.50
C ASN A 45 -21.77 -7.82 -23.59
N ARG A 46 -22.89 -8.31 -24.13
CA ARG A 46 -24.10 -8.59 -23.35
C ARG A 46 -23.93 -9.69 -22.31
N TRP A 47 -23.18 -10.76 -22.61
CA TRP A 47 -22.96 -11.83 -21.62
C TRP A 47 -22.02 -11.36 -20.50
N LEU A 48 -20.98 -10.60 -20.84
CA LEU A 48 -20.04 -10.05 -19.87
C LEU A 48 -20.76 -9.07 -18.95
N ASN A 49 -21.51 -8.12 -19.50
CA ASN A 49 -22.30 -7.16 -18.72
C ASN A 49 -23.32 -7.87 -17.81
N LYS A 50 -23.93 -8.97 -18.25
CA LYS A 50 -24.85 -9.77 -17.44
C LYS A 50 -24.15 -10.50 -16.28
N LEU A 51 -22.91 -10.97 -16.47
CA LEU A 51 -22.15 -11.61 -15.40
C LEU A 51 -21.56 -10.57 -14.44
N LEU A 52 -21.11 -9.42 -14.95
CA LEU A 52 -20.68 -8.27 -14.15
C LEU A 52 -21.82 -7.76 -13.27
N SER A 53 -23.03 -7.60 -13.81
CA SER A 53 -24.20 -7.19 -13.01
C SER A 53 -24.58 -8.20 -11.92
N LYS A 54 -24.16 -9.46 -12.06
CA LYS A 54 -24.35 -10.53 -11.07
C LYS A 54 -23.15 -10.74 -10.17
N LYS A 55 -22.06 -10.01 -10.39
CA LYS A 55 -20.78 -10.15 -9.69
C LYS A 55 -20.23 -11.58 -9.71
N ASP A 56 -20.49 -12.31 -10.80
CA ASP A 56 -20.08 -13.71 -10.95
C ASP A 56 -18.73 -13.82 -11.67
N TYR A 57 -17.68 -13.31 -11.01
CA TYR A 57 -16.34 -13.20 -11.59
C TYR A 57 -15.70 -14.56 -11.90
N LYS A 58 -16.06 -15.59 -11.12
CA LYS A 58 -15.65 -16.97 -11.38
C LYS A 58 -16.24 -17.50 -12.69
N GLN A 59 -17.50 -17.20 -12.99
CA GLN A 59 -18.06 -17.54 -14.31
C GLN A 59 -17.44 -16.73 -15.44
N ILE A 60 -17.02 -15.48 -15.19
CA ILE A 60 -16.30 -14.68 -16.19
C ILE A 60 -14.94 -15.33 -16.50
N SER A 61 -14.12 -15.64 -15.50
CA SER A 61 -12.85 -16.36 -15.70
C SER A 61 -13.07 -17.68 -16.46
N LYS A 62 -14.00 -18.51 -15.99
CA LYS A 62 -14.35 -19.79 -16.65
C LYS A 62 -14.76 -19.58 -18.11
N LYS A 63 -15.45 -18.48 -18.43
CA LYS A 63 -15.84 -18.17 -19.80
C LYS A 63 -14.61 -17.84 -20.66
N TYR A 64 -13.65 -17.08 -20.14
CA TYR A 64 -12.40 -16.77 -20.84
C TYR A 64 -11.54 -18.02 -21.06
N HIS A 65 -11.42 -18.92 -20.08
CA HIS A 65 -10.80 -20.23 -20.29
C HIS A 65 -11.45 -21.02 -21.43
N ASN A 66 -12.79 -21.14 -21.44
CA ASN A 66 -13.50 -21.82 -22.52
C ASN A 66 -13.35 -21.16 -23.90
N LEU A 67 -13.10 -19.85 -23.94
CA LEU A 67 -12.81 -19.14 -25.20
C LEU A 67 -11.37 -19.42 -25.65
N ALA A 68 -10.41 -19.41 -24.72
CA ALA A 68 -9.02 -19.75 -24.98
C ALA A 68 -8.88 -21.18 -25.53
N ASP A 69 -9.61 -22.16 -24.97
CA ASP A 69 -9.61 -23.55 -25.43
C ASP A 69 -10.03 -23.73 -26.90
N LYS A 70 -10.82 -22.78 -27.42
CA LYS A 70 -11.34 -22.78 -28.79
C LYS A 70 -10.51 -21.93 -29.74
N GLU A 71 -9.60 -21.11 -29.21
CA GLU A 71 -8.81 -20.18 -29.98
C GLU A 71 -7.59 -20.88 -30.58
N LYS A 72 -7.41 -20.71 -31.89
CA LYS A 72 -6.34 -21.36 -32.66
C LYS A 72 -5.08 -20.51 -32.70
N ARG A 73 -5.22 -19.18 -32.59
CA ARG A 73 -4.10 -18.25 -32.60
C ARG A 73 -3.49 -18.18 -31.21
N LYS A 74 -2.20 -18.53 -31.11
CA LYS A 74 -1.49 -18.62 -29.82
C LYS A 74 -1.54 -17.31 -29.04
N PHE A 75 -1.22 -16.17 -29.66
CA PHE A 75 -1.27 -14.89 -28.97
C PHE A 75 -2.67 -14.56 -28.41
N GLU A 76 -3.75 -14.82 -29.16
CA GLU A 76 -5.11 -14.56 -28.66
C GLU A 76 -5.51 -15.50 -27.54
N ARG A 77 -5.13 -16.78 -27.65
CA ARG A 77 -5.34 -17.75 -26.58
C ARG A 77 -4.63 -17.30 -25.30
N ASP A 78 -3.36 -16.93 -25.40
CA ASP A 78 -2.56 -16.51 -24.25
C ASP A 78 -3.10 -15.19 -23.66
N ASN A 79 -3.56 -14.25 -24.49
CA ASN A 79 -4.28 -13.06 -24.02
C ASN A 79 -5.59 -13.40 -23.29
N LEU A 80 -6.40 -14.33 -23.80
CA LEU A 80 -7.65 -14.74 -23.15
C LEU A 80 -7.38 -15.42 -21.81
N LEU A 81 -6.35 -16.26 -21.72
CA LEU A 81 -5.92 -16.86 -20.46
C LEU A 81 -5.40 -15.79 -19.47
N GLY A 82 -4.68 -14.77 -19.96
CA GLY A 82 -4.24 -13.65 -19.14
C GLY A 82 -5.42 -12.85 -18.57
N ILE A 83 -6.47 -12.63 -19.37
CA ILE A 83 -7.70 -11.98 -18.88
C ILE A 83 -8.40 -12.85 -17.85
N ALA A 84 -8.45 -14.18 -18.03
CA ALA A 84 -9.01 -15.08 -17.03
C ALA A 84 -8.26 -14.94 -15.69
N ALA A 85 -6.92 -14.95 -15.73
CA ALA A 85 -6.06 -14.77 -14.57
C ALA A 85 -6.28 -13.39 -13.89
N LEU A 86 -6.48 -12.31 -14.64
CA LEU A 86 -6.85 -10.99 -14.08
C LEU A 86 -8.14 -11.02 -13.25
N TYR A 87 -9.16 -11.77 -13.71
CA TYR A 87 -10.43 -11.92 -12.98
C TYR A 87 -10.31 -12.84 -11.76
N GLU A 88 -9.26 -13.67 -11.71
CA GLU A 88 -8.91 -14.50 -10.56
C GLU A 88 -7.93 -13.79 -9.60
N HIS A 89 -7.51 -12.56 -9.94
CA HIS A 89 -6.45 -11.80 -9.26
C HIS A 89 -5.11 -12.56 -9.19
N ASP A 90 -4.85 -13.46 -10.14
CA ASP A 90 -3.53 -14.07 -10.35
C ASP A 90 -2.69 -13.18 -11.29
N SER A 91 -2.23 -12.06 -10.73
CA SER A 91 -1.50 -11.01 -11.46
C SER A 91 -0.22 -11.51 -12.12
N LYS A 92 0.52 -12.41 -11.46
CA LYS A 92 1.78 -12.96 -11.97
C LYS A 92 1.56 -13.80 -13.22
N THR A 93 0.60 -14.72 -13.17
CA THR A 93 0.22 -15.54 -14.34
C THR A 93 -0.31 -14.64 -15.46
N ALA A 94 -1.12 -13.62 -15.14
CA ALA A 94 -1.61 -12.66 -16.12
C ALA A 94 -0.47 -11.92 -16.83
N ILE A 95 0.50 -11.38 -16.08
CA ILE A 95 1.68 -10.68 -16.61
C ILE A 95 2.45 -11.56 -17.59
N ASP A 96 2.76 -12.80 -17.19
CA ASP A 96 3.54 -13.72 -18.01
C ASP A 96 2.82 -14.04 -19.33
N LEU A 97 1.52 -14.32 -19.25
CA LEU A 97 0.69 -14.61 -20.41
C LEU A 97 0.57 -13.41 -21.36
N PHE A 98 0.39 -12.19 -20.85
CA PHE A 98 0.33 -11.00 -21.68
C PHE A 98 1.69 -10.68 -22.33
N LYS A 99 2.81 -10.85 -21.62
CA LYS A 99 4.15 -10.69 -22.20
C LYS A 99 4.42 -11.69 -23.31
N ILE A 100 3.98 -12.94 -23.17
CA ILE A 100 4.09 -13.95 -24.24
C ILE A 100 3.21 -13.56 -25.42
N SER A 101 1.97 -13.18 -25.16
CA SER A 101 1.02 -12.73 -26.20
C SER A 101 1.56 -11.55 -27.00
N LEU A 102 2.15 -10.54 -26.34
CA LEU A 102 2.70 -9.34 -27.00
C LEU A 102 3.80 -9.65 -28.01
N LYS A 103 4.65 -10.65 -27.73
CA LYS A 103 5.76 -11.02 -28.64
C LYS A 103 5.26 -11.53 -29.99
N GLU A 104 4.05 -12.08 -30.04
CA GLU A 104 3.45 -12.68 -31.22
C GLU A 104 2.27 -11.88 -31.78
N ALA A 105 1.91 -10.76 -31.13
CA ALA A 105 0.72 -10.00 -31.46
C ALA A 105 0.90 -9.17 -32.76
N PRO A 106 -0.06 -9.24 -33.69
CA PRO A 106 -0.11 -8.32 -34.82
C PRO A 106 -0.40 -6.89 -34.33
N ARG A 107 0.10 -5.87 -35.04
CA ARG A 107 0.02 -4.44 -34.64
C ARG A 107 -1.35 -3.98 -34.14
N GLY A 108 -2.44 -4.47 -34.74
CA GLY A 108 -3.81 -4.10 -34.35
C GLY A 108 -4.28 -4.62 -32.99
N HIS A 109 -3.54 -5.54 -32.36
CA HIS A 109 -3.88 -6.14 -31.06
C HIS A 109 -2.93 -5.73 -29.93
N VAL A 110 -1.74 -5.22 -30.28
CA VAL A 110 -0.67 -4.86 -29.34
C VAL A 110 -1.22 -3.96 -28.24
N ARG A 111 -1.89 -2.85 -28.61
CA ARG A 111 -2.46 -1.91 -27.64
C ARG A 111 -3.41 -2.54 -26.63
N THR A 112 -4.34 -3.40 -27.07
CA THR A 112 -5.29 -4.04 -26.14
C THR A 112 -4.58 -4.98 -25.16
N ILE A 113 -3.53 -5.65 -25.61
CA ILE A 113 -2.75 -6.55 -24.74
C ILE A 113 -1.87 -5.72 -23.80
N GLU A 114 -1.32 -4.59 -24.25
CA GLU A 114 -0.55 -3.65 -23.42
C GLU A 114 -1.44 -2.99 -22.35
N ASP A 115 -2.67 -2.60 -22.66
CA ASP A 115 -3.66 -2.10 -21.68
C ASP A 115 -3.93 -3.18 -20.60
N ASN A 116 -4.17 -4.43 -21.00
CA ASN A 116 -4.37 -5.54 -20.06
C ASN A 116 -3.13 -5.82 -19.21
N LEU A 117 -1.94 -5.74 -19.81
CA LEU A 117 -0.66 -5.90 -19.11
C LEU A 117 -0.46 -4.78 -18.09
N ALA A 118 -0.79 -3.55 -18.43
CA ALA A 118 -0.71 -2.41 -17.52
C ALA A 118 -1.66 -2.60 -16.33
N THR A 119 -2.88 -3.10 -16.55
CA THR A 119 -3.79 -3.50 -15.46
C THR A 119 -3.22 -4.63 -14.61
N ALA A 120 -2.57 -5.62 -15.21
CA ALA A 120 -1.90 -6.71 -14.46
C ALA A 120 -0.75 -6.19 -13.61
N TYR A 121 0.07 -5.27 -14.13
CA TYR A 121 1.10 -4.57 -13.38
C TYR A 121 0.53 -3.77 -12.21
N LEU A 122 -0.62 -3.10 -12.38
CA LEU A 122 -1.29 -2.43 -11.27
C LEU A 122 -1.69 -3.41 -10.17
N GLN A 123 -2.32 -4.54 -10.52
CA GLN A 123 -2.71 -5.57 -9.54
C GLN A 123 -1.50 -6.14 -8.79
N ASP A 124 -0.35 -6.29 -9.48
CA ASP A 124 0.88 -6.87 -8.91
C ASP A 124 1.71 -5.90 -8.06
N GLY A 125 1.34 -4.61 -8.01
CA GLY A 125 2.12 -3.59 -7.30
C GLY A 125 3.23 -2.93 -8.16
N LEU A 126 3.33 -3.25 -9.44
CA LEU A 126 4.33 -2.72 -10.37
C LEU A 126 3.88 -1.36 -10.96
N HIS A 127 3.64 -0.39 -10.08
CA HIS A 127 2.95 0.86 -10.41
C HIS A 127 3.67 1.74 -11.44
N ILE A 128 5.00 1.82 -11.39
CA ILE A 128 5.80 2.57 -12.38
C ILE A 128 5.70 1.91 -13.77
N ALA A 129 5.77 0.58 -13.82
CA ALA A 129 5.68 -0.16 -15.07
C ALA A 129 4.30 -0.02 -15.72
N ALA A 130 3.23 -0.04 -14.90
CA ALA A 130 1.89 0.23 -15.37
C ALA A 130 1.73 1.65 -15.91
N LEU A 131 2.24 2.64 -15.17
CA LEU A 131 2.14 4.05 -15.55
C LEU A 131 2.84 4.33 -16.89
N ASN A 132 4.07 3.82 -17.07
CA ASN A 132 4.81 3.98 -18.32
C ASN A 132 4.04 3.43 -19.54
N LEU A 133 3.38 2.28 -19.40
CA LEU A 133 2.56 1.72 -20.48
C LEU A 133 1.34 2.60 -20.78
N PHE A 134 0.63 3.06 -19.75
CA PHE A 134 -0.51 3.94 -19.93
C PHE A 134 -0.14 5.30 -20.51
N GLU A 135 1.02 5.86 -20.18
CA GLU A 135 1.51 7.11 -20.76
C GLU A 135 1.80 6.98 -22.26
N VAL A 136 2.46 5.89 -22.68
CA VAL A 136 2.66 5.59 -24.10
C VAL A 136 1.32 5.50 -24.84
N HIS A 137 0.30 4.91 -24.21
CA HIS A 137 -1.05 4.86 -24.78
C HIS A 137 -1.75 6.21 -24.85
N TYR A 138 -1.58 7.01 -23.80
CA TYR A 138 -2.11 8.37 -23.74
C TYR A 138 -1.53 9.25 -24.85
N GLU A 139 -0.20 9.22 -25.06
CA GLU A 139 0.49 9.91 -26.15
C GLU A 139 0.01 9.47 -27.54
N ASN A 140 -0.36 8.21 -27.68
CA ASN A 140 -0.89 7.62 -28.91
C ASN A 140 -2.41 7.82 -29.08
N GLY A 141 -3.04 8.66 -28.25
CA GLY A 141 -4.44 9.07 -28.42
C GLY A 141 -5.47 8.06 -27.91
N GLY A 142 -5.11 7.16 -27.01
CA GLY A 142 -6.12 6.50 -26.21
C GLY A 142 -5.60 5.55 -25.15
N VAL A 143 -6.15 5.71 -23.95
CA VAL A 143 -5.76 5.01 -22.72
C VAL A 143 -7.02 4.64 -21.93
N GLY A 144 -6.99 3.51 -21.21
CA GLY A 144 -8.07 3.16 -20.29
C GLY A 144 -8.20 4.18 -19.15
N VAL A 145 -9.36 4.83 -19.03
CA VAL A 145 -9.55 5.97 -18.12
C VAL A 145 -9.33 5.60 -16.65
N ILE A 146 -10.04 4.57 -16.16
CA ILE A 146 -9.95 4.13 -14.75
C ILE A 146 -8.53 3.65 -14.43
N GLY A 147 -7.98 2.76 -15.27
CA GLY A 147 -6.64 2.20 -15.05
C GLY A 147 -5.56 3.29 -14.98
N TYR A 148 -5.62 4.29 -15.87
CA TYR A 148 -4.65 5.38 -15.86
C TYR A 148 -4.79 6.31 -14.65
N ILE A 149 -6.02 6.66 -14.25
CA ILE A 149 -6.27 7.44 -13.03
C ILE A 149 -5.68 6.71 -11.81
N LEU A 150 -5.97 5.41 -11.66
CA LEU A 150 -5.44 4.62 -10.55
C LEU A 150 -3.91 4.50 -10.60
N ALA A 151 -3.32 4.37 -11.80
CA ALA A 151 -1.86 4.38 -11.96
C ALA A 151 -1.23 5.71 -11.53
N LEU A 152 -1.84 6.84 -11.89
CA LEU A 152 -1.39 8.16 -11.47
C LEU A 152 -1.45 8.31 -9.94
N LEU A 153 -2.55 7.89 -9.31
CA LEU A 153 -2.71 7.94 -7.85
C LEU A 153 -1.70 7.04 -7.10
N MET A 154 -1.44 5.83 -7.61
CA MET A 154 -0.46 4.93 -7.01
C MET A 154 0.99 5.43 -7.17
N ASN A 155 1.25 6.37 -8.08
CA ASN A 155 2.56 7.03 -8.26
C ASN A 155 2.54 8.51 -7.82
N ASP A 156 1.65 8.90 -6.90
CA ASP A 156 1.61 10.23 -6.26
C ASP A 156 1.38 11.42 -7.23
N ARG A 157 0.77 11.16 -8.39
CA ARG A 157 0.45 12.17 -9.42
C ARG A 157 -1.02 12.59 -9.36
N GLU A 158 -1.48 13.00 -8.18
CA GLU A 158 -2.88 13.34 -7.90
C GLU A 158 -3.42 14.51 -8.75
N GLY A 159 -2.61 15.55 -8.96
CA GLY A 159 -3.00 16.70 -9.78
C GLY A 159 -3.24 16.33 -11.25
N GLU A 160 -2.45 15.39 -11.77
CA GLU A 160 -2.59 14.87 -13.12
C GLU A 160 -3.78 13.92 -13.23
N ALA A 161 -4.01 13.09 -12.21
CA ALA A 161 -5.20 12.23 -12.13
C ALA A 161 -6.50 13.04 -12.19
N ASN A 162 -6.57 14.14 -11.42
CA ASN A 162 -7.70 15.06 -11.41
C ASN A 162 -7.90 15.75 -12.77
N THR A 163 -6.81 16.26 -13.35
CA THR A 163 -6.85 16.91 -14.66
C THR A 163 -7.32 15.94 -15.74
N PHE A 164 -6.77 14.74 -15.76
CA PHE A 164 -7.14 13.71 -16.73
C PHE A 164 -8.59 13.25 -16.56
N TYR A 165 -9.08 13.11 -15.32
CA TYR A 165 -10.49 12.81 -15.03
C TYR A 165 -11.42 13.87 -15.61
N GLU A 166 -11.17 15.16 -15.36
CA GLU A 166 -12.04 16.24 -15.86
C GLU A 166 -12.17 16.26 -17.39
N TYR A 167 -11.09 15.96 -18.11
CA TYR A 167 -11.13 15.85 -19.57
C TYR A 167 -11.87 14.61 -20.08
N ASN A 168 -11.80 13.49 -19.35
CA ASN A 168 -12.26 12.19 -19.84
C ASN A 168 -13.50 11.63 -19.13
N ARG A 169 -14.06 12.33 -18.12
CA ARG A 169 -15.21 11.83 -17.34
C ARG A 169 -16.40 11.44 -18.20
N ASN A 170 -16.60 12.07 -19.35
CA ASN A 170 -17.70 11.75 -20.27
C ASN A 170 -17.58 10.35 -20.92
N MET A 171 -16.40 9.71 -20.84
CA MET A 171 -16.18 8.34 -21.31
C MET A 171 -16.58 7.27 -20.29
N LEU A 172 -16.83 7.66 -19.04
CA LEU A 172 -17.24 6.77 -17.96
C LEU A 172 -18.75 6.71 -17.84
N ASP A 173 -19.27 5.57 -17.39
CA ASP A 173 -20.67 5.47 -17.00
C ASP A 173 -20.94 6.19 -15.65
N ASN A 174 -22.22 6.32 -15.27
CA ASN A 174 -22.59 7.08 -14.07
C ASN A 174 -22.06 6.44 -12.77
N GLN A 175 -21.92 5.12 -12.75
CA GLN A 175 -21.42 4.39 -11.59
C GLN A 175 -19.90 4.55 -11.48
N GLU A 176 -19.18 4.41 -12.59
CA GLU A 176 -17.74 4.64 -12.69
C GLU A 176 -17.37 6.09 -12.33
N LYS A 177 -18.14 7.08 -12.81
CA LYS A 177 -17.98 8.49 -12.42
C LYS A 177 -18.09 8.67 -10.91
N HIS A 178 -19.15 8.13 -10.31
CA HIS A 178 -19.37 8.25 -8.87
C HIS A 178 -18.19 7.67 -8.07
N PHE A 179 -17.66 6.51 -8.49
CA PHE A 179 -16.49 5.91 -7.84
C PHE A 179 -15.22 6.72 -8.04
N MET A 180 -14.97 7.24 -9.24
CA MET A 180 -13.78 8.06 -9.50
C MET A 180 -13.85 9.40 -8.76
N GLU A 181 -15.02 10.03 -8.69
CA GLU A 181 -15.24 11.26 -7.91
C GLU A 181 -15.00 11.04 -6.43
N LEU A 182 -15.50 9.93 -5.88
CA LEU A 182 -15.21 9.56 -4.50
C LEU A 182 -13.70 9.44 -4.28
N ILE A 183 -13.03 8.65 -5.13
CA ILE A 183 -11.59 8.38 -4.98
C ILE A 183 -10.77 9.68 -5.11
N LEU A 184 -11.07 10.51 -6.11
CA LEU A 184 -10.37 11.77 -6.35
C LEU A 184 -10.69 12.87 -5.33
N SER A 185 -11.77 12.71 -4.55
CA SER A 185 -12.15 13.66 -3.50
C SER A 185 -11.42 13.45 -2.17
N PHE A 186 -10.59 12.41 -2.05
CA PHE A 186 -9.82 12.16 -0.84
C PHE A 186 -8.96 13.36 -0.47
N SER A 187 -8.98 13.69 0.81
CA SER A 187 -8.08 14.67 1.41
C SER A 187 -7.86 14.29 2.86
N LEU A 188 -6.75 14.73 3.44
CA LEU A 188 -6.44 14.49 4.86
C LEU A 188 -7.52 15.02 5.81
N SER A 189 -8.28 16.04 5.38
CA SER A 189 -9.39 16.62 6.14
C SER A 189 -10.73 15.87 6.00
N LYS A 190 -10.82 14.89 5.09
CA LYS A 190 -12.05 14.15 4.78
C LYS A 190 -11.82 12.64 4.92
N THR A 191 -11.59 12.20 6.15
CA THR A 191 -11.23 10.81 6.44
C THR A 191 -12.37 9.82 6.18
N GLU A 192 -13.62 10.29 6.17
CA GLU A 192 -14.83 9.52 5.84
C GLU A 192 -14.79 8.90 4.43
N ILE A 193 -14.01 9.46 3.51
CA ILE A 193 -13.82 8.92 2.15
C ILE A 193 -13.18 7.54 2.18
N ILE A 194 -12.35 7.23 3.19
CA ILE A 194 -11.76 5.90 3.37
C ILE A 194 -12.86 4.87 3.67
N GLU A 195 -13.84 5.22 4.51
CA GLU A 195 -14.96 4.33 4.85
C GLU A 195 -15.86 4.07 3.63
N GLU A 196 -16.12 5.09 2.82
CA GLU A 196 -16.86 4.95 1.58
C GLU A 196 -16.11 4.07 0.55
N LEU A 197 -14.79 4.25 0.42
CA LEU A 197 -13.96 3.38 -0.43
C LEU A 197 -14.00 1.92 0.05
N GLU A 198 -13.98 1.68 1.36
CA GLU A 198 -14.14 0.33 1.90
C GLU A 198 -15.49 -0.30 1.56
N LYS A 199 -16.57 0.48 1.47
CA LYS A 199 -17.87 -0.03 1.03
C LYS A 199 -17.81 -0.48 -0.43
N ILE A 200 -17.14 0.28 -1.31
CA ILE A 200 -16.91 -0.09 -2.71
C ILE A 200 -16.10 -1.39 -2.78
N ILE A 201 -15.04 -1.50 -1.99
CA ILE A 201 -14.19 -2.69 -1.89
C ILE A 201 -15.04 -3.91 -1.45
N LYS A 202 -15.78 -3.80 -0.34
CA LYS A 202 -16.64 -4.87 0.20
C LYS A 202 -17.80 -5.24 -0.72
N ALA A 203 -18.26 -4.31 -1.55
CA ALA A 203 -19.29 -4.55 -2.53
C ALA A 203 -18.75 -5.20 -3.82
N ASP A 204 -17.45 -5.52 -3.91
CA ASP A 204 -16.80 -6.06 -5.10
C ASP A 204 -17.01 -5.19 -6.36
N GLU A 205 -17.18 -3.89 -6.16
CA GLU A 205 -17.28 -2.94 -7.28
C GLU A 205 -15.89 -2.72 -7.89
N LEU A 206 -15.82 -2.47 -9.21
CA LEU A 206 -14.55 -2.37 -9.94
C LEU A 206 -13.63 -3.59 -9.70
N TRP A 207 -14.18 -4.81 -9.78
CA TRP A 207 -13.50 -6.06 -9.41
C TRP A 207 -12.05 -6.20 -9.86
N ILE A 208 -11.75 -5.88 -11.13
CA ILE A 208 -10.39 -5.99 -11.68
C ILE A 208 -9.41 -5.08 -10.91
N TYR A 209 -9.87 -3.99 -10.32
CA TYR A 209 -9.02 -3.05 -9.57
C TYR A 209 -9.06 -3.28 -8.06
N GLN A 210 -9.74 -4.30 -7.55
CA GLN A 210 -9.85 -4.56 -6.11
C GLN A 210 -8.51 -4.57 -5.35
N PRO A 211 -7.45 -5.26 -5.82
CA PRO A 211 -6.13 -5.19 -5.17
C PRO A 211 -5.58 -3.75 -5.11
N VAL A 212 -5.77 -2.98 -6.19
CA VAL A 212 -5.31 -1.59 -6.31
C VAL A 212 -6.09 -0.68 -5.35
N LEU A 213 -7.42 -0.82 -5.29
CA LEU A 213 -8.27 -0.05 -4.39
C LEU A 213 -7.93 -0.32 -2.92
N LYS A 214 -7.62 -1.58 -2.56
CA LYS A 214 -7.11 -1.92 -1.22
C LYS A 214 -5.77 -1.24 -0.95
N GLY A 215 -4.88 -1.19 -1.93
CA GLY A 215 -3.61 -0.45 -1.87
C GLY A 215 -3.80 1.06 -1.64
N ILE A 216 -4.71 1.69 -2.38
CA ILE A 216 -5.08 3.10 -2.21
C ILE A 216 -5.65 3.34 -0.81
N ALA A 217 -6.62 2.53 -0.37
CA ALA A 217 -7.22 2.65 0.95
C ALA A 217 -6.16 2.53 2.06
N LEU A 218 -5.23 1.58 1.93
CA LEU A 218 -4.11 1.43 2.86
C LEU A 218 -3.22 2.67 2.84
N LYS A 219 -2.80 3.14 1.67
CA LYS A 219 -1.97 4.35 1.51
C LYS A 219 -2.63 5.55 2.19
N TRP A 220 -3.92 5.76 1.99
CA TRP A 220 -4.65 6.87 2.60
C TRP A 220 -4.83 6.74 4.11
N LYS A 221 -5.12 5.54 4.61
CA LYS A 221 -5.15 5.28 6.07
C LYS A 221 -3.81 5.62 6.70
N LEU A 222 -2.71 5.22 6.05
CA LEU A 222 -1.37 5.59 6.48
C LEU A 222 -1.19 7.12 6.43
N SER A 223 -1.58 7.79 5.34
CA SER A 223 -1.50 9.26 5.24
C SER A 223 -2.29 9.98 6.34
N VAL A 224 -3.51 9.54 6.66
CA VAL A 224 -4.33 10.08 7.76
C VAL A 224 -3.67 9.84 9.10
N PHE A 225 -3.18 8.62 9.32
CA PHE A 225 -2.49 8.25 10.55
C PHE A 225 -1.24 9.13 10.78
N TYR A 226 -0.40 9.31 9.75
CA TYR A 226 0.81 10.11 9.81
C TYR A 226 0.56 11.61 9.96
N ASN A 227 -0.53 12.13 9.39
CA ASN A 227 -0.90 13.54 9.51
C ASN A 227 -1.70 13.86 10.78
N SER A 228 -1.86 12.91 11.71
CA SER A 228 -2.50 13.19 13.00
C SER A 228 -1.60 14.05 13.88
N THR A 229 -2.16 15.13 14.46
CA THR A 229 -1.44 16.05 15.37
C THR A 229 -0.81 15.32 16.55
N GLU A 230 -1.48 14.26 17.04
CA GLU A 230 -1.00 13.37 18.09
C GLU A 230 0.31 12.68 17.68
N ARG A 231 0.36 12.07 16.48
CA ARG A 231 1.57 11.40 15.98
C ARG A 231 2.68 12.39 15.66
N HIS A 232 2.36 13.56 15.11
CA HIS A 232 3.34 14.63 14.90
C HIS A 232 4.05 15.00 16.21
N ASN A 233 3.29 15.23 17.27
CA ASN A 233 3.84 15.55 18.59
C ASN A 233 4.69 14.41 19.15
N ILE A 234 4.28 13.16 18.95
CA ILE A 234 5.04 11.97 19.33
C ILE A 234 6.38 11.92 18.58
N LEU A 235 6.36 11.99 17.24
CA LEU A 235 7.56 11.95 16.39
C LEU A 235 8.53 13.09 16.70
N LEU A 236 8.00 14.31 16.89
CA LEU A 236 8.80 15.47 17.27
C LEU A 236 9.43 15.29 18.66
N THR A 237 8.66 14.77 19.62
CA THR A 237 9.14 14.47 20.98
C THR A 237 10.23 13.41 20.95
N GLN A 238 10.08 12.37 20.14
CA GLN A 238 11.06 11.30 19.97
C GLN A 238 12.34 11.78 19.30
N GLY A 239 12.23 12.56 18.22
CA GLY A 239 13.39 13.17 17.58
C GLY A 239 14.17 14.04 18.58
N LYS A 240 13.47 14.84 19.39
CA LYS A 240 14.09 15.66 20.45
C LYS A 240 14.73 14.82 21.56
N LYS A 241 14.06 13.75 22.02
CA LYS A 241 14.60 12.81 23.01
C LYS A 241 15.86 12.15 22.49
N LEU A 242 15.83 11.63 21.26
CA LEU A 242 16.97 11.00 20.61
C LEU A 242 18.17 11.96 20.52
N LEU A 243 17.94 13.19 20.06
CA LEU A 243 18.97 14.25 20.06
C LEU A 243 19.52 14.53 21.46
N SER A 244 18.66 14.62 22.47
CA SER A 244 19.06 14.91 23.84
C SER A 244 19.88 13.78 24.45
N GLU A 245 19.48 12.51 24.25
CA GLU A 245 20.24 11.34 24.72
C GLU A 245 21.60 11.27 24.05
N PHE A 246 21.66 11.53 22.73
CA PHE A 246 22.94 11.61 22.02
C PHE A 246 23.84 12.76 22.52
N GLN A 247 23.28 13.89 22.94
CA GLN A 247 24.04 15.02 23.51
C GLN A 247 24.60 14.72 24.90
N LYS A 248 23.96 13.85 25.69
CA LYS A 248 24.43 13.44 27.02
C LYS A 248 25.66 12.51 26.97
N GLN A 249 25.93 11.90 25.82
CA GLN A 249 27.04 10.95 25.64
C GLN A 249 28.00 11.42 24.52
N PRO A 250 28.73 12.53 24.75
CA PRO A 250 29.57 13.15 23.72
C PRO A 250 30.72 12.24 23.24
N GLU A 251 31.15 11.25 24.03
CA GLU A 251 32.13 10.24 23.60
C GLU A 251 31.61 9.30 22.50
N LEU A 252 30.34 8.89 22.54
CA LEU A 252 29.71 8.17 21.42
C LEU A 252 29.49 9.08 20.21
N PHE A 253 29.24 10.36 20.46
CA PHE A 253 29.04 11.39 19.43
C PHE A 253 30.35 11.79 18.70
N ASN A 254 31.50 11.62 19.35
CA ASN A 254 32.83 11.88 18.82
C ASN A 254 33.50 10.62 18.23
N ASN A 255 32.82 9.47 18.27
CA ASN A 255 33.28 8.24 17.65
C ASN A 255 33.22 8.36 16.11
N GLU A 256 34.31 8.05 15.40
CA GLU A 256 34.36 8.12 13.93
C GLU A 256 33.29 7.25 13.24
N ASN A 257 32.89 6.14 13.87
CA ASN A 257 31.88 5.22 13.36
C ASN A 257 30.44 5.81 13.40
N VAL A 258 30.20 6.87 14.17
CA VAL A 258 28.87 7.49 14.39
C VAL A 258 28.76 8.88 13.71
N LYS A 259 29.88 9.37 13.13
CA LYS A 259 30.01 10.69 12.47
C LYS A 259 29.02 10.94 11.33
N TYR A 260 28.56 9.89 10.65
CA TYR A 260 27.59 9.99 9.56
C TYR A 260 26.14 9.92 10.05
N MET A 261 25.90 9.23 11.18
CA MET A 261 24.62 9.31 11.91
C MET A 261 24.37 10.75 12.38
N ARG A 262 25.42 11.46 12.83
CA ARG A 262 25.37 12.91 13.12
C ARG A 262 24.84 13.71 11.93
N LEU A 263 25.32 13.45 10.71
CA LEU A 263 24.93 14.19 9.51
C LEU A 263 23.47 13.94 9.12
N LEU A 264 22.96 12.71 9.34
CA LEU A 264 21.58 12.33 9.08
C LEU A 264 20.63 12.92 10.13
N ILE A 265 20.89 12.68 11.41
CA ILE A 265 20.07 13.15 12.54
C ILE A 265 20.02 14.69 12.58
N SER A 266 21.16 15.37 12.36
CA SER A 266 21.22 16.84 12.35
C SER A 266 20.58 17.49 11.12
N LYS A 267 20.28 16.73 10.06
CA LYS A 267 19.60 17.23 8.86
C LYS A 267 18.11 16.89 8.85
N VAL A 268 17.72 15.75 9.41
CA VAL A 268 16.34 15.26 9.44
C VAL A 268 15.53 15.94 10.53
N ILE A 269 16.04 15.99 11.76
CA ILE A 269 15.24 16.44 12.91
C ILE A 269 14.90 17.95 12.87
N PRO A 270 15.80 18.85 12.43
CA PRO A 270 15.43 20.26 12.25
C PRO A 270 14.34 20.49 11.20
N ARG A 271 14.19 19.59 10.21
CA ARG A 271 13.10 19.66 9.20
C ARG A 271 11.75 19.18 9.72
N ILE A 272 11.73 18.32 10.75
CA ILE A 272 10.49 17.92 11.46
C ILE A 272 9.81 19.15 12.11
N ASN A 273 10.56 20.22 12.42
CA ASN A 273 10.03 21.45 13.03
C ASN A 273 9.21 22.34 12.08
N THR A 274 9.24 22.11 10.77
CA THR A 274 8.50 22.93 9.78
C THR A 274 7.28 22.16 9.30
N TYR A 275 6.09 22.65 9.67
CA TYR A 275 4.76 22.05 9.44
C TYR A 275 4.50 21.57 8.00
N ASP A 276 5.17 22.17 7.01
CA ASP A 276 5.03 21.86 5.57
C ASP A 276 5.71 20.54 5.14
N ASP A 277 6.55 19.93 5.99
CA ASP A 277 7.38 18.75 5.66
C ASP A 277 6.86 17.44 6.28
N VAL A 278 5.60 17.30 6.72
CA VAL A 278 5.09 15.99 7.20
C VAL A 278 4.77 15.06 6.03
N ALA A 279 4.24 15.59 4.92
CA ALA A 279 4.22 14.91 3.62
C ALA A 279 5.65 14.79 3.05
N GLY A 280 6.51 15.77 3.34
CA GLY A 280 7.94 15.76 3.06
C GLY A 280 8.73 14.76 3.89
N LEU A 281 8.22 14.28 5.03
CA LEU A 281 8.88 13.29 5.89
C LEU A 281 8.92 11.96 5.15
N TRP A 282 7.83 11.55 4.48
CA TRP A 282 7.83 10.43 3.52
C TRP A 282 8.86 10.61 2.39
N GLY A 283 8.93 11.78 1.75
CA GLY A 283 9.88 12.05 0.66
C GLY A 283 11.35 12.26 1.10
N ILE A 284 11.57 12.73 2.32
CA ILE A 284 12.89 12.83 2.97
C ILE A 284 13.33 11.43 3.41
N ILE A 285 12.41 10.58 3.86
CA ILE A 285 12.64 9.20 4.25
C ILE A 285 13.03 8.33 3.05
N ASP A 286 12.27 8.35 1.94
CA ASP A 286 12.64 7.63 0.70
C ASP A 286 13.93 8.22 0.06
N GLY A 287 14.13 9.54 0.17
CA GLY A 287 15.33 10.22 -0.34
C GLY A 287 16.61 9.97 0.46
N ILE A 288 16.52 9.40 1.68
CA ILE A 288 17.70 9.11 2.51
C ILE A 288 18.31 7.75 2.22
N ASP A 289 17.56 6.77 1.71
CA ASP A 289 18.12 5.50 1.23
C ASP A 289 19.18 5.75 0.14
N GLU A 290 18.89 6.65 -0.79
CA GLU A 290 19.87 7.09 -1.78
C GLU A 290 21.04 7.90 -1.19
N LEU A 291 20.82 8.62 -0.09
CA LEU A 291 21.83 9.48 0.52
C LEU A 291 22.79 8.70 1.41
N ALA A 292 22.30 7.67 2.10
CA ALA A 292 23.06 6.70 2.89
C ALA A 292 23.98 5.86 2.00
N LEU A 293 23.49 5.42 0.83
CA LEU A 293 24.26 4.70 -0.18
C LEU A 293 25.31 5.56 -0.90
N LYS A 294 25.22 6.90 -0.81
CA LYS A 294 26.15 7.87 -1.41
C LYS A 294 27.16 8.43 -0.41
N LEU A 295 27.17 7.95 0.84
CA LEU A 295 28.16 8.35 1.84
C LEU A 295 29.55 7.81 1.47
N PRO A 296 30.63 8.62 1.58
CA PRO A 296 31.99 8.17 1.30
C PRO A 296 32.51 7.31 2.47
N LEU A 297 31.97 6.09 2.55
CA LEU A 297 32.26 5.08 3.55
C LEU A 297 32.66 3.78 2.85
N ASP A 298 33.45 2.99 3.53
CA ASP A 298 33.72 1.59 3.26
C ASP A 298 32.44 0.73 3.33
N ASN A 299 32.34 -0.29 2.48
CA ASN A 299 31.08 -1.02 2.21
C ASN A 299 30.42 -1.61 3.47
N GLU A 300 31.19 -2.15 4.41
CA GLU A 300 30.68 -2.68 5.68
C GLU A 300 30.05 -1.59 6.56
N LEU A 301 30.68 -0.40 6.65
CA LEU A 301 30.16 0.74 7.41
C LEU A 301 28.97 1.42 6.73
N CYS A 302 28.95 1.44 5.40
CA CYS A 302 27.78 1.83 4.60
C CYS A 302 26.60 0.88 4.87
N GLU A 303 26.84 -0.42 4.91
CA GLU A 303 25.81 -1.43 5.19
C GLU A 303 25.34 -1.37 6.64
N GLU A 304 26.21 -1.17 7.64
CA GLU A 304 25.81 -0.93 9.02
C GLU A 304 25.04 0.38 9.20
N CYS A 305 25.44 1.47 8.56
CA CYS A 305 24.70 2.74 8.58
C CYS A 305 23.34 2.61 7.89
N TYR A 306 23.29 1.89 6.77
CA TYR A 306 22.05 1.58 6.07
C TYR A 306 21.13 0.70 6.93
N LEU A 307 21.64 -0.37 7.54
CA LEU A 307 20.88 -1.25 8.44
C LEU A 307 20.41 -0.49 9.68
N PHE A 308 21.28 0.31 10.30
CA PHE A 308 20.93 1.14 11.45
C PHE A 308 19.89 2.20 11.08
N TRP A 309 20.01 2.84 9.92
CA TRP A 309 19.00 3.78 9.40
C TRP A 309 17.70 3.07 9.07
N ASN A 310 17.73 1.89 8.46
CA ASN A 310 16.55 1.07 8.21
C ASN A 310 15.87 0.67 9.52
N ARG A 311 16.65 0.35 10.56
CA ARG A 311 16.13 0.08 11.91
C ARG A 311 15.55 1.34 12.55
N ILE A 312 16.19 2.49 12.43
CA ILE A 312 15.67 3.78 12.90
C ILE A 312 14.39 4.18 12.15
N TYR A 313 14.37 4.06 10.83
CA TYR A 313 13.20 4.21 9.97
C TYR A 313 12.08 3.27 10.42
N PHE A 314 12.38 1.99 10.59
CA PHE A 314 11.47 0.98 11.12
C PHE A 314 10.92 1.37 12.50
N LEU A 315 11.77 1.88 13.40
CA LEU A 315 11.39 2.36 14.72
C LEU A 315 10.43 3.57 14.63
N PHE A 316 10.67 4.49 13.69
CA PHE A 316 9.89 5.72 13.52
C PHE A 316 8.59 5.55 12.72
N SER A 317 8.54 4.62 11.77
CA SER A 317 7.54 4.62 10.70
C SER A 317 6.95 3.27 10.32
N LYS A 318 7.17 2.17 11.05
CA LYS A 318 6.41 0.95 10.72
C LYS A 318 5.11 0.87 11.50
N THR A 319 4.02 0.99 10.75
CA THR A 319 2.67 0.55 11.12
C THR A 319 2.33 -0.67 10.29
N SER A 320 2.38 -1.84 10.90
CA SER A 320 1.96 -3.09 10.26
C SER A 320 0.46 -3.27 10.39
N ASN A 321 -0.24 -3.51 9.28
CA ASN A 321 -1.65 -3.92 9.31
C ASN A 321 -1.74 -5.42 9.60
N ILE A 322 -1.98 -5.77 10.86
CA ILE A 322 -2.07 -7.15 11.34
C ILE A 322 -3.25 -7.93 10.75
N GLU A 323 -4.34 -7.26 10.34
CA GLU A 323 -5.51 -7.99 9.82
C GLU A 323 -5.27 -8.59 8.42
N THR A 324 -4.25 -8.10 7.70
CA THR A 324 -3.95 -8.53 6.32
C THR A 324 -2.68 -9.36 6.18
N TYR A 325 -1.89 -9.47 7.25
CA TYR A 325 -0.59 -10.14 7.27
C TYR A 325 -0.50 -11.09 8.46
N ASP A 326 0.19 -12.21 8.28
CA ASP A 326 0.43 -13.18 9.35
C ASP A 326 1.09 -12.50 10.57
N PHE A 327 0.34 -12.44 11.68
CA PHE A 327 0.71 -11.79 12.93
C PHE A 327 2.07 -12.26 13.45
N GLU A 328 2.31 -13.57 13.44
CA GLU A 328 3.55 -14.16 13.96
C GLU A 328 4.74 -13.79 13.07
N LYS A 329 4.53 -13.79 11.75
CA LYS A 329 5.55 -13.40 10.78
C LYS A 329 5.94 -11.93 10.91
N GLU A 330 4.96 -11.07 11.13
CA GLU A 330 5.16 -9.63 11.25
C GLU A 330 5.82 -9.25 12.58
N GLN A 331 5.38 -9.84 13.69
CA GLN A 331 6.06 -9.70 14.98
C GLN A 331 7.50 -10.19 14.92
N LYS A 332 7.75 -11.33 14.27
CA LYS A 332 9.10 -11.85 14.07
C LYS A 332 9.96 -10.87 13.27
N PHE A 333 9.44 -10.34 12.17
CA PHE A 333 10.14 -9.33 11.38
C PHE A 333 10.45 -8.06 12.19
N ILE A 334 9.50 -7.61 13.02
CA ILE A 334 9.69 -6.49 13.96
C ILE A 334 10.84 -6.77 14.93
N LYS A 335 10.83 -7.95 15.57
CA LYS A 335 11.88 -8.35 16.51
C LYS A 335 13.25 -8.49 15.84
N GLU A 336 13.31 -8.87 14.56
CA GLU A 336 14.56 -8.94 13.78
C GLU A 336 15.16 -7.55 13.46
N GLN A 337 14.36 -6.47 13.50
CA GLN A 337 14.86 -5.09 13.33
C GLN A 337 15.38 -4.48 14.63
N ILE A 338 15.15 -5.11 15.77
CA ILE A 338 15.70 -4.65 17.05
C ILE A 338 17.22 -4.99 17.07
N PRO A 339 18.09 -4.09 17.58
CA PRO A 339 19.52 -4.37 17.68
C PRO A 339 19.80 -5.74 18.31
N LEU A 340 20.71 -6.53 17.73
CA LEU A 340 20.96 -7.92 18.11
C LEU A 340 21.39 -8.10 19.58
N ASN A 341 21.97 -7.07 20.18
CA ASN A 341 22.34 -7.05 21.59
C ASN A 341 21.20 -6.61 22.52
N ALA A 342 20.08 -6.13 21.97
CA ALA A 342 18.96 -5.70 22.77
C ALA A 342 18.14 -6.89 23.26
N ARG A 343 17.94 -6.95 24.58
CA ARG A 343 17.24 -8.06 25.22
C ARG A 343 15.80 -7.66 25.51
N SER A 344 14.83 -8.48 25.06
CA SER A 344 13.45 -8.33 25.53
C SER A 344 13.44 -8.58 27.03
N THR A 345 12.96 -7.60 27.77
CA THR A 345 12.93 -7.67 29.23
C THR A 345 11.54 -7.97 29.76
N ILE A 346 10.55 -7.86 28.88
CA ILE A 346 9.13 -7.96 29.12
C ILE A 346 8.63 -8.73 27.91
N ASP A 347 8.67 -10.06 27.99
CA ASP A 347 8.20 -10.92 26.91
C ASP A 347 6.69 -11.10 27.10
N CYS A 348 5.95 -9.99 26.96
CA CYS A 348 4.50 -9.99 27.12
C CYS A 348 3.88 -10.37 25.78
N THR A 349 2.91 -11.27 25.82
CA THR A 349 2.38 -11.89 24.63
C THR A 349 1.55 -10.93 23.77
N HIS A 350 1.13 -9.76 24.29
CA HIS A 350 0.02 -9.04 23.65
C HIS A 350 0.07 -7.50 23.49
N ILE A 351 0.88 -6.68 24.19
CA ILE A 351 0.67 -5.21 24.10
C ILE A 351 1.91 -4.28 24.16
N CYS A 352 2.94 -4.52 24.97
CA CYS A 352 4.06 -3.56 25.10
C CYS A 352 5.35 -4.32 25.53
N ASP A 353 6.41 -4.26 24.70
CA ASP A 353 7.72 -4.89 24.98
C ASP A 353 8.79 -3.81 25.20
N LEU A 354 9.75 -4.03 26.12
CA LEU A 354 10.89 -3.13 26.35
C LEU A 354 12.23 -3.85 26.13
N PHE A 355 13.06 -3.28 25.28
CA PHE A 355 14.37 -3.79 24.86
C PHE A 355 15.48 -2.84 25.26
N LEU A 356 16.46 -3.31 26.03
CA LEU A 356 17.64 -2.52 26.40
C LEU A 356 18.78 -2.73 25.39
N SER A 357 19.25 -1.68 24.70
CA SER A 357 20.43 -1.79 23.82
C SER A 357 21.70 -1.30 24.51
N GLU A 358 22.62 -2.21 24.83
CA GLU A 358 23.90 -1.88 25.47
C GLU A 358 24.85 -1.09 24.56
N SER A 359 24.74 -1.24 23.24
CA SER A 359 25.64 -0.58 22.26
C SER A 359 25.19 0.83 21.90
N LEU A 360 23.89 1.12 22.07
CA LEU A 360 23.30 2.40 21.70
C LEU A 360 23.00 3.26 22.91
N HIS A 361 23.11 2.69 24.12
CA HIS A 361 22.88 3.38 25.39
C HIS A 361 21.50 4.06 25.49
N PHE A 362 20.50 3.45 24.84
CA PHE A 362 19.09 3.76 24.98
C PHE A 362 18.27 2.48 24.89
N ALA A 363 17.03 2.54 25.37
CA ALA A 363 16.08 1.45 25.26
C ALA A 363 15.07 1.69 24.14
N ILE A 364 14.55 0.61 23.59
CA ILE A 364 13.53 0.58 22.57
C ILE A 364 12.28 -0.02 23.20
N ARG A 365 11.15 0.67 23.11
CA ARG A 365 9.85 0.19 23.61
C ARG A 365 8.92 -0.08 22.45
N LEU A 366 8.54 -1.32 22.20
CA LEU A 366 7.47 -1.69 21.27
C LEU A 366 6.12 -1.51 21.96
N VAL A 367 5.17 -0.88 21.29
CA VAL A 367 3.82 -0.59 21.77
C VAL A 367 2.83 -1.03 20.71
N GLU A 368 1.82 -1.77 21.12
CA GLU A 368 0.68 -2.16 20.32
C GLU A 368 -0.47 -1.19 20.57
N ILE A 369 -0.98 -0.56 19.52
CA ILE A 369 -2.08 0.42 19.56
C ILE A 369 -3.24 -0.10 18.74
N TYR A 370 -4.41 -0.19 19.35
CA TYR A 370 -5.65 -0.51 18.64
C TYR A 370 -6.38 0.79 18.27
N LYS A 371 -6.53 1.09 16.98
CA LYS A 371 -7.25 2.29 16.51
C LYS A 371 -8.00 2.00 15.21
N TYR A 372 -9.18 2.58 15.02
CA TYR A 372 -9.96 2.43 13.78
C TYR A 372 -10.27 0.98 13.37
N GLY A 373 -10.34 0.04 14.32
CA GLY A 373 -10.54 -1.39 14.02
C GLY A 373 -9.28 -2.13 13.56
N PHE A 374 -8.09 -1.54 13.71
CA PHE A 374 -6.82 -2.15 13.34
C PHE A 374 -5.85 -2.16 14.53
N THR A 375 -4.97 -3.16 14.56
CA THR A 375 -3.82 -3.21 15.46
C THR A 375 -2.60 -2.62 14.75
N TYR A 376 -1.96 -1.65 15.41
CA TYR A 376 -0.76 -0.98 14.95
C TYR A 376 0.37 -1.24 15.92
N TYR A 377 1.58 -1.47 15.40
CA TYR A 377 2.78 -1.42 16.21
C TYR A 377 3.46 -0.06 16.11
N TYR A 378 4.12 0.33 17.19
CA TYR A 378 4.92 1.54 17.28
C TYR A 378 6.12 1.27 18.18
N LEU A 379 7.31 1.70 17.78
CA LEU A 379 8.52 1.59 18.60
C LEU A 379 8.94 2.98 19.11
N ASP A 380 9.13 3.14 20.42
CA ASP A 380 9.62 4.35 21.09
C ASP A 380 11.09 4.24 21.47
N ILE A 381 11.77 5.38 21.51
CA ILE A 381 13.10 5.50 22.10
C ILE A 381 12.95 6.05 23.52
N VAL A 382 13.54 5.33 24.46
CA VAL A 382 13.45 5.59 25.89
C VAL A 382 14.88 5.71 26.43
N SER A 383 15.14 6.65 27.35
CA SER A 383 16.48 6.76 27.92
C SER A 383 16.86 5.47 28.66
N GLU A 384 18.14 5.11 28.63
CA GLU A 384 18.62 3.90 29.31
C GLU A 384 18.37 3.96 30.83
N GLU A 385 18.52 5.14 31.44
CA GLU A 385 18.25 5.36 32.86
C GLU A 385 16.79 5.09 33.22
N PHE A 386 15.85 5.66 32.44
CA PHE A 386 14.42 5.46 32.67
C PHE A 386 14.00 4.02 32.40
N ALA A 387 14.55 3.39 31.36
CA ALA A 387 14.31 1.98 31.09
C ALA A 387 14.80 1.11 32.24
N LYS A 388 16.02 1.35 32.76
CA LYS A 388 16.54 0.65 33.94
C LYS A 388 15.66 0.86 35.17
N GLU A 389 15.14 2.07 35.38
CA GLU A 389 14.19 2.37 36.46
C GLU A 389 12.89 1.57 36.29
N ILE A 390 12.23 1.63 35.13
CA ILE A 390 10.99 0.89 34.84
C ILE A 390 11.18 -0.61 35.07
N LEU A 391 12.31 -1.17 34.67
CA LEU A 391 12.59 -2.59 34.81
C LEU A 391 12.60 -3.08 36.25
N THR A 392 12.91 -2.21 37.22
CA THR A 392 12.83 -2.57 38.65
C THR A 392 11.41 -2.92 39.09
N TYR A 393 10.40 -2.37 38.40
CA TYR A 393 8.99 -2.59 38.72
C TYR A 393 8.34 -3.63 37.79
N VAL A 394 8.72 -3.64 36.52
CA VAL A 394 8.02 -4.46 35.52
C VAL A 394 8.50 -5.91 35.50
N LYS A 395 9.79 -6.16 35.73
CA LYS A 395 10.33 -7.53 35.73
C LYS A 395 9.66 -8.43 36.78
N PRO A 396 9.45 -7.98 38.04
CA PRO A 396 8.68 -8.75 39.02
C PRO A 396 7.24 -9.08 38.57
N ILE A 397 6.55 -8.15 37.90
CA ILE A 397 5.18 -8.38 37.40
C ILE A 397 5.19 -9.46 36.31
N SER A 398 6.10 -9.37 35.34
CA SER A 398 6.23 -10.36 34.27
C SER A 398 6.55 -11.76 34.81
N GLU A 399 7.40 -11.87 35.84
CA GLU A 399 7.71 -13.13 36.51
C GLU A 399 6.46 -13.73 37.18
N ILE A 400 5.62 -12.92 37.82
CA ILE A 400 4.36 -13.38 38.44
C ILE A 400 3.38 -13.91 37.38
N ILE A 401 3.22 -13.22 36.25
CA ILE A 401 2.35 -13.67 35.15
C ILE A 401 2.81 -15.04 34.63
N LYS A 402 4.12 -15.23 34.45
CA LYS A 402 4.70 -16.50 34.02
C LYS A 402 4.51 -17.63 35.03
N GLU A 403 4.65 -17.32 36.33
CA GLU A 403 4.44 -18.29 37.41
C GLU A 403 2.95 -18.64 37.59
N VAL A 404 2.05 -17.66 37.40
CA VAL A 404 0.61 -17.79 37.64
C VAL A 404 -0.19 -17.13 36.50
N PRO A 405 -0.42 -17.84 35.37
CA PRO A 405 -1.07 -17.26 34.18
C PRO A 405 -2.47 -16.68 34.43
N SER A 406 -3.21 -17.18 35.43
CA SER A 406 -4.52 -16.61 35.80
C SER A 406 -4.47 -15.17 36.32
N THR A 407 -3.27 -14.60 36.53
CA THR A 407 -3.09 -13.20 36.94
C THR A 407 -2.95 -12.22 35.77
N GLU A 408 -2.82 -12.74 34.55
CA GLU A 408 -2.62 -11.98 33.30
C GLU A 408 -3.69 -10.90 33.11
N GLU A 409 -4.97 -11.25 33.28
CA GLU A 409 -6.13 -10.37 33.06
C GLU A 409 -6.06 -9.03 33.82
N PHE A 410 -5.37 -8.98 34.96
CA PHE A 410 -5.26 -7.77 35.77
C PHE A 410 -3.82 -7.26 35.96
N LEU A 411 -2.79 -8.07 35.70
CA LEU A 411 -1.39 -7.63 35.75
C LEU A 411 -0.89 -7.08 34.41
N GLU A 412 -1.36 -7.60 33.27
CA GLU A 412 -0.98 -7.07 31.96
C GLU A 412 -1.38 -5.61 31.74
N PRO A 413 -2.58 -5.16 32.15
CA PRO A 413 -2.94 -3.75 32.03
C PRO A 413 -2.01 -2.83 32.84
N LEU A 414 -1.66 -3.21 34.08
CA LEU A 414 -0.74 -2.44 34.92
C LEU A 414 0.68 -2.43 34.33
N LEU A 415 1.13 -3.58 33.84
CA LEU A 415 2.41 -3.71 33.16
C LEU A 415 2.46 -2.82 31.92
N TYR A 416 1.41 -2.83 31.10
CA TYR A 416 1.26 -1.93 29.97
C TYR A 416 1.39 -0.47 30.44
N ASP A 417 0.61 -0.03 31.42
CA ASP A 417 0.64 1.35 31.87
C ASP A 417 2.02 1.75 32.43
N LEU A 418 2.70 0.88 33.17
CA LEU A 418 4.05 1.14 33.68
C LEU A 418 5.08 1.32 32.56
N VAL A 419 5.00 0.52 31.50
CA VAL A 419 5.95 0.55 30.39
C VAL A 419 5.63 1.69 29.43
N CYS A 420 4.34 1.87 29.13
CA CYS A 420 3.86 2.71 28.06
C CYS A 420 3.50 4.15 28.55
N SER A 421 2.99 4.32 29.78
CA SER A 421 2.55 5.61 30.35
C SER A 421 2.70 5.68 31.88
N ILE A 422 3.93 5.60 32.41
CA ILE A 422 4.13 5.52 33.88
C ILE A 422 3.44 6.64 34.67
N ASP A 423 3.33 7.85 34.10
CA ASP A 423 2.68 9.01 34.72
C ASP A 423 1.15 8.86 34.85
N SER A 424 0.53 7.93 34.11
CA SER A 424 -0.91 7.63 34.23
C SER A 424 -1.23 6.57 35.27
N VAL A 425 -0.22 5.89 35.84
CA VAL A 425 -0.40 4.85 36.85
C VAL A 425 -0.78 5.50 38.18
N LYS A 426 -2.00 5.24 38.67
CA LYS A 426 -2.46 5.77 39.97
C LYS A 426 -2.16 4.79 41.10
N ALA A 427 -1.96 5.35 42.30
CA ALA A 427 -1.82 4.56 43.53
C ALA A 427 -3.00 3.62 43.79
N SER A 428 -4.22 4.03 43.43
CA SER A 428 -5.41 3.18 43.51
C SER A 428 -5.27 1.90 42.70
N ASP A 429 -4.77 2.02 41.47
CA ASP A 429 -4.72 0.92 40.51
C ASP A 429 -3.69 -0.11 40.95
N VAL A 430 -2.56 0.36 41.47
CA VAL A 430 -1.52 -0.49 42.09
C VAL A 430 -2.02 -1.17 43.35
N ILE A 431 -2.72 -0.47 44.23
CA ILE A 431 -3.29 -1.07 45.47
C ILE A 431 -4.32 -2.14 45.13
N ASP A 432 -5.19 -1.89 44.16
CA ASP A 432 -6.21 -2.84 43.72
C ASP A 432 -5.59 -4.10 43.16
N VAL A 433 -4.55 -3.98 42.34
CA VAL A 433 -3.77 -5.12 41.84
C VAL A 433 -3.09 -5.88 42.98
N LEU A 434 -2.42 -5.17 43.91
CA LEU A 434 -1.77 -5.79 45.07
C LEU A 434 -2.76 -6.56 45.95
N ASN A 435 -4.00 -6.09 46.08
CA ASN A 435 -5.03 -6.77 46.86
C ASN A 435 -5.55 -8.05 46.20
N ARG A 436 -5.40 -8.19 44.88
CA ARG A 436 -5.87 -9.36 44.09
C ARG A 436 -4.84 -10.49 44.02
N ILE A 437 -3.56 -10.21 44.27
CA ILE A 437 -2.50 -11.24 44.30
C ILE A 437 -2.27 -11.81 45.71
N SER A 438 -1.72 -13.02 45.77
CA SER A 438 -1.40 -13.68 47.04
C SER A 438 -0.31 -12.92 47.81
N PRO A 439 -0.27 -12.99 49.15
CA PRO A 439 0.69 -12.26 49.99
C PRO A 439 2.16 -12.46 49.59
N GLU A 440 2.54 -13.66 49.17
CA GLU A 440 3.89 -14.01 48.70
C GLU A 440 4.34 -13.18 47.48
N TYR A 441 3.43 -12.83 46.56
CA TYR A 441 3.75 -12.00 45.40
C TYR A 441 3.66 -10.50 45.70
N ARG A 442 2.92 -10.09 46.74
CA ARG A 442 2.87 -8.68 47.17
C ARG A 442 4.24 -8.18 47.62
N GLU A 443 5.02 -9.03 48.29
CA GLU A 443 6.38 -8.69 48.71
C GLU A 443 7.31 -8.49 47.51
N LYS A 444 7.15 -9.27 46.43
CA LYS A 444 7.90 -9.07 45.17
C LYS A 444 7.59 -7.72 44.50
N LEU A 445 6.39 -7.16 44.71
CA LEU A 445 5.94 -5.88 44.15
C LEU A 445 6.12 -4.67 45.09
N GLN A 446 6.78 -4.86 46.22
CA GLN A 446 7.01 -3.81 47.21
C GLN A 446 7.73 -2.56 46.64
N PRO A 447 8.73 -2.67 45.74
CA PRO A 447 9.37 -1.49 45.13
C PRO A 447 8.39 -0.61 44.34
N LEU A 448 7.43 -1.22 43.64
CA LEU A 448 6.40 -0.50 42.89
C LEU A 448 5.45 0.23 43.85
N LYS A 449 5.07 -0.42 44.95
CA LYS A 449 4.23 0.18 45.99
C LYS A 449 4.88 1.42 46.60
N GLU A 450 6.18 1.36 46.88
CA GLU A 450 6.93 2.47 47.47
C GLU A 450 7.06 3.65 46.50
N ARG A 451 7.27 3.40 45.21
CA ARG A 451 7.40 4.44 44.18
C ARG A 451 6.12 5.24 43.96
N VAL A 452 4.96 4.59 44.08
CA VAL A 452 3.65 5.16 43.73
C VAL A 452 2.96 5.83 44.94
N LEU A 453 3.42 5.53 46.16
CA LEU A 453 2.95 6.17 47.40
C LEU A 453 3.76 7.40 47.82
N LEU A 454 4.81 7.75 47.07
CA LEU A 454 5.60 8.99 47.17
C LEU A 454 5.09 10.01 46.15
#